data_AF-A0A7Y6CEE2-F1
#
_entry.id   AF-A0A7Y6CEE2-F1
#
_cell.length_a   1.000
_cell.length_b   1.000
_cell.length_c   1.000
_cell.angle_alpha   90.00
_cell.angle_beta   90.00
_cell.angle_gamma   90.00
#
_symmetry.space_group_name_H-M   'P 1'
#
loop_
_entity.id
_entity.type
_entity.pdbx_description
1 polymer ?
#
loop_
_entity_poly.entity_id
_entity_poly.type
_entity_poly.pdbx_seq_one_letter_code
_entity_poly.pdbx_strand_id
1 'polypeptide(L)'
;VRLVLYAASSARDTDWTARLVDVHPDGRAIGVVDGILRARYRGGTDRAELLEPGCAYVFEIDVGDTCLALAPGHRLGLQVSSSNFPRFDRNPNTGDVPAEARAADFIAARQTVFQDAARASHLVLPIRES
;
A
#
# COMPACT_ATOMS: atom_id res chain seq x y z
N VAL A 1 -5.21 -5.23 -10.56
CA VAL A 1 -3.85 -4.59 -10.51
C VAL A 1 -3.21 -4.99 -9.19
N ARG A 2 -1.94 -5.40 -9.19
CA ARG A 2 -1.27 -5.84 -7.94
C ARG A 2 0.05 -5.11 -7.73
N LEU A 3 0.33 -4.69 -6.49
CA LEU A 3 1.63 -4.15 -6.09
C LEU A 3 2.36 -5.20 -5.24
N VAL A 4 3.57 -5.58 -5.66
CA VAL A 4 4.52 -6.34 -4.84
C VAL A 4 5.42 -5.32 -4.16
N LEU A 5 5.27 -5.17 -2.85
CA LEU A 5 5.96 -4.16 -2.05
C LEU A 5 6.93 -4.83 -1.08
N TYR A 6 8.22 -4.59 -1.25
CA TYR A 6 9.24 -4.89 -0.25
C TYR A 6 9.32 -3.71 0.71
N ALA A 7 8.95 -3.91 1.96
CA ALA A 7 8.92 -2.83 2.93
C ALA A 7 9.20 -3.29 4.36
N ALA A 8 9.59 -2.34 5.21
CA ALA A 8 9.78 -2.51 6.64
C ALA A 8 9.03 -1.41 7.40
N SER A 9 8.60 -1.74 8.62
CA SER A 9 8.01 -0.80 9.56
C SER A 9 8.80 -0.80 10.86
N SER A 10 8.87 0.35 11.54
CA SER A 10 9.31 0.40 12.94
C SER A 10 8.28 -0.12 13.93
N ALA A 11 7.07 -0.45 13.47
CA ALA A 11 5.97 -0.92 14.29
C ALA A 11 5.75 -2.44 14.16
N ARG A 12 4.96 -3.00 15.08
CA ARG A 12 4.59 -4.43 15.09
C ARG A 12 3.43 -4.74 14.15
N ASP A 13 2.70 -3.73 13.72
CA ASP A 13 1.71 -3.78 12.65
C ASP A 13 1.62 -2.40 11.98
N THR A 14 1.11 -2.33 10.76
CA THR A 14 0.83 -1.10 10.01
C THR A 14 -0.10 -1.44 8.85
N ASP A 15 -0.63 -0.43 8.17
CA ASP A 15 -1.23 -0.63 6.85
C ASP A 15 -0.25 -0.21 5.75
N TRP A 16 -0.43 -0.79 4.57
CA TRP A 16 0.18 -0.35 3.31
C TRP A 16 -0.93 -0.08 2.30
N THR A 17 -0.98 1.13 1.76
CA THR A 17 -1.93 1.53 0.72
C THR A 17 -1.21 1.75 -0.59
N ALA A 18 -1.91 1.42 -1.68
CA ALA A 18 -1.45 1.65 -3.04
C ALA A 18 -2.60 2.29 -3.83
N ARG A 19 -2.32 3.40 -4.50
CA ARG A 19 -3.27 4.05 -5.42
C ARG A 19 -2.62 4.25 -6.78
N LEU A 20 -3.27 3.73 -7.81
CA LEU A 20 -2.96 4.02 -9.19
C LEU A 20 -3.54 5.39 -9.56
N VAL A 21 -2.75 6.23 -10.21
CA VAL A 21 -3.18 7.56 -10.68
C VAL A 21 -2.85 7.78 -12.14
N ASP A 22 -3.74 8.46 -12.86
CA ASP A 22 -3.46 9.05 -14.15
C ASP A 22 -2.95 10.49 -13.95
N VAL A 23 -1.70 10.73 -14.30
CA VAL A 23 -1.07 12.05 -14.21
C VAL A 23 -1.23 12.75 -15.55
N HIS A 24 -2.07 13.77 -15.56
CA HIS A 24 -2.35 14.60 -16.72
C HIS A 24 -1.15 15.52 -17.05
N PRO A 25 -1.02 15.97 -18.32
CA PRO A 25 0.03 16.90 -18.74
C PRO A 25 0.04 18.23 -17.98
N ASP A 26 -1.11 18.65 -17.43
CA ASP A 26 -1.25 19.87 -16.63
C ASP A 26 -0.91 19.69 -15.14
N GLY A 27 -0.45 18.49 -14.75
CA GLY A 27 -0.01 18.16 -13.39
C GLY A 27 -1.11 17.62 -12.49
N ARG A 28 -2.39 17.56 -12.93
CA ARG A 28 -3.44 16.88 -12.16
C ARG A 28 -3.14 15.38 -12.04
N ALA A 29 -3.27 14.82 -10.84
CA ALA A 29 -3.16 13.39 -10.59
C ALA A 29 -4.53 12.82 -10.20
N ILE A 30 -5.18 12.14 -11.13
CA ILE A 30 -6.54 11.61 -10.96
C ILE A 30 -6.45 10.18 -10.45
N GLY A 31 -7.11 9.88 -9.33
CA GLY A 31 -7.19 8.53 -8.77
C GLY A 31 -7.98 7.58 -9.69
N VAL A 32 -7.40 6.42 -9.98
CA VAL A 32 -7.98 5.41 -10.86
C VAL A 32 -8.57 4.27 -10.04
N VAL A 33 -7.73 3.64 -9.22
CA VAL A 33 -8.11 2.54 -8.32
C VAL A 33 -7.13 2.52 -7.14
N ASP A 34 -7.60 2.11 -5.97
CA ASP A 34 -6.74 1.96 -4.79
C ASP A 34 -7.16 0.79 -3.91
N GLY A 35 -6.16 0.23 -3.23
CA GLY A 35 -6.26 -0.89 -2.32
C GLY A 35 -5.39 -0.70 -1.08
N ILE A 36 -5.61 -1.59 -0.11
CA ILE A 36 -4.93 -1.59 1.19
C ILE A 36 -4.62 -3.02 1.60
N LEU A 37 -3.50 -3.21 2.28
CA LEU A 37 -3.19 -4.43 3.01
C LEU A 37 -2.78 -4.06 4.43
N ARG A 38 -3.45 -4.64 5.42
CA ARG A 38 -2.99 -4.59 6.81
C ARG A 38 -1.89 -5.62 7.00
N ALA A 39 -0.73 -5.19 7.48
CA ALA A 39 0.50 -5.98 7.45
C ALA A 39 0.41 -7.30 8.23
N ARG A 40 -0.40 -7.35 9.31
CA ARG A 40 -0.66 -8.60 10.02
C ARG A 40 -1.35 -9.68 9.20
N TYR A 41 -2.00 -9.32 8.08
CA TYR A 41 -2.69 -10.24 7.17
C TYR A 41 -1.92 -10.46 5.85
N ARG A 42 -0.60 -10.19 5.83
CA ARG A 42 0.24 -10.36 4.64
C ARG A 42 0.25 -11.79 4.06
N GLY A 43 0.01 -12.79 4.91
CA GLY A 43 -0.02 -14.21 4.52
C GLY A 43 -1.43 -14.76 4.29
N GLY A 44 -2.47 -13.94 4.48
CA GLY A 44 -3.86 -14.39 4.55
C GLY A 44 -4.62 -13.73 5.69
N THR A 45 -5.95 -13.80 5.63
CA THR A 45 -6.86 -13.26 6.66
C THR A 45 -7.29 -14.30 7.70
N ASP A 46 -6.90 -15.56 7.50
CA ASP A 46 -7.15 -16.68 8.40
C ASP A 46 -6.35 -16.58 9.70
N ARG A 47 -5.14 -16.00 9.65
CA ARG A 47 -4.29 -15.79 10.80
C ARG A 47 -3.59 -14.44 10.77
N ALA A 48 -3.68 -13.71 11.88
CA ALA A 48 -2.88 -12.52 12.10
C ALA A 48 -1.45 -12.89 12.53
N GLU A 49 -0.45 -12.32 11.85
CA GLU A 49 0.96 -12.45 12.18
C GLU A 49 1.61 -11.09 12.31
N LEU A 50 2.07 -10.71 13.51
CA LEU A 50 2.72 -9.41 13.70
C LEU A 50 4.08 -9.35 12.96
N LEU A 51 4.51 -8.11 12.70
CA LEU A 51 5.83 -7.80 12.16
C LEU A 51 6.87 -7.79 13.28
N GLU A 52 8.10 -8.14 12.92
CA GLU A 52 9.28 -7.78 13.68
C GLU A 52 9.73 -6.37 13.26
N PRO A 53 9.78 -5.39 14.19
CA PRO A 53 10.20 -4.03 13.87
C PRO A 53 11.55 -3.96 13.16
N GLY A 54 11.60 -3.21 12.05
CA GLY A 54 12.80 -3.02 11.24
C GLY A 54 13.09 -4.15 10.25
N CYS A 55 12.43 -5.30 10.34
CA CYS A 55 12.58 -6.38 9.38
C CYS A 55 11.84 -6.06 8.07
N ALA A 56 12.46 -6.44 6.96
CA ALA A 56 11.87 -6.30 5.63
C ALA A 56 10.99 -7.50 5.32
N TYR A 57 9.79 -7.24 4.81
CA TYR A 57 8.81 -8.23 4.38
C TYR A 57 8.37 -7.93 2.95
N VAL A 58 7.76 -8.94 2.31
CA VAL A 58 7.06 -8.78 1.04
C VAL A 58 5.56 -8.67 1.32
N PHE A 59 4.93 -7.68 0.72
CA PHE A 59 3.50 -7.42 0.80
C PHE A 59 2.91 -7.44 -0.61
N GLU A 60 1.98 -8.35 -0.84
CA GLU A 60 1.21 -8.40 -2.08
C GLU A 60 -0.12 -7.67 -1.89
N ILE A 61 -0.18 -6.43 -2.36
CA ILE A 61 -1.35 -5.57 -2.23
C ILE A 61 -2.19 -5.72 -3.49
N ASP A 62 -3.42 -6.22 -3.34
CA ASP A 62 -4.44 -6.10 -4.37
C ASP A 62 -4.89 -4.63 -4.43
N VAL A 63 -4.55 -3.96 -5.53
CA VAL A 63 -4.88 -2.55 -5.76
C VAL A 63 -6.29 -2.43 -6.35
N GLY A 64 -6.87 -3.52 -6.86
CA GLY A 64 -8.18 -3.57 -7.51
C GLY A 64 -8.13 -3.57 -9.03
N ASP A 65 -9.30 -3.68 -9.66
CA ASP A 65 -9.46 -3.78 -11.10
C ASP A 65 -9.77 -2.44 -11.76
N THR A 66 -9.27 -2.25 -12.99
CA THR A 66 -9.53 -1.04 -13.78
C THR A 66 -9.29 -1.31 -15.26
N CYS A 67 -9.84 -0.44 -16.12
CA CYS A 67 -9.54 -0.37 -17.54
C CYS A 67 -9.22 1.10 -17.86
N LEU A 68 -7.95 1.40 -18.07
CA LEU A 68 -7.45 2.75 -18.33
C LEU A 68 -6.65 2.78 -19.63
N ALA A 69 -7.03 3.67 -20.54
CA ALA A 69 -6.21 4.04 -21.69
C ALA A 69 -5.42 5.30 -21.34
N LEU A 70 -4.08 5.22 -21.38
CA LEU A 70 -3.21 6.38 -21.16
C LEU A 70 -3.03 7.13 -22.48
N ALA A 71 -3.62 8.31 -22.58
CA ALA A 71 -3.47 9.17 -23.75
C ALA A 71 -2.03 9.70 -23.88
N PRO A 72 -1.58 10.10 -25.09
CA PRO A 72 -0.28 10.72 -25.26
C PRO A 72 -0.06 11.91 -24.32
N GLY A 73 1.11 11.95 -23.67
CA GLY A 73 1.47 12.99 -22.70
C GLY A 73 1.04 12.68 -21.26
N HIS A 74 0.10 11.75 -21.04
CA HIS A 74 -0.23 11.27 -19.70
C HIS A 74 0.87 10.36 -19.16
N ARG A 75 0.91 10.20 -17.83
CA ARG A 75 1.81 9.25 -17.15
C ARG A 75 1.03 8.42 -16.15
N LEU A 76 1.40 7.15 -16.06
CA LEU A 76 0.96 6.31 -14.96
C LEU A 76 1.74 6.66 -13.69
N GLY A 77 1.03 6.98 -12.62
CA GLY A 77 1.61 7.20 -11.30
C GLY A 77 1.15 6.14 -10.29
N LEU A 78 1.99 5.91 -9.28
CA LEU A 78 1.68 5.08 -8.12
C LEU A 78 1.93 5.90 -6.86
N GLN A 79 0.92 5.97 -6.00
CA GLN A 79 1.04 6.54 -4.65
C GLN A 79 1.06 5.39 -3.65
N VAL A 80 2.10 5.32 -2.83
CA VAL A 80 2.24 4.35 -1.74
C VAL A 80 2.22 5.10 -0.41
N SER A 81 1.41 4.63 0.54
CA SER A 81 1.31 5.22 1.88
C SER A 81 0.96 4.13 2.91
N SER A 82 0.62 4.55 4.13
CA SER A 82 0.20 3.67 5.23
C SER A 82 -1.16 4.07 5.83
N SER A 83 -1.93 4.88 5.10
CA SER A 83 -3.33 5.15 5.44
C SER A 83 -4.10 5.64 4.20
N ASN A 84 -5.42 5.48 4.23
CA ASN A 84 -6.36 6.10 3.28
C ASN A 84 -7.70 6.31 4.00
N PHE A 85 -7.69 7.27 4.93
CA PHE A 85 -8.85 7.62 5.75
C PHE A 85 -9.75 8.62 5.00
N PRO A 86 -11.10 8.55 5.10
CA PRO A 86 -11.89 7.64 5.94
C PRO A 86 -12.29 6.33 5.24
N ARG A 87 -11.77 6.05 4.03
CA ARG A 87 -12.11 4.84 3.29
C ARG A 87 -11.78 3.56 4.07
N PHE A 88 -10.66 3.57 4.80
CA PHE A 88 -10.28 2.51 5.74
C PHE A 88 -10.05 3.08 7.14
N ASP A 89 -10.28 2.24 8.15
CA ASP A 89 -9.91 2.55 9.52
C ASP A 89 -8.39 2.71 9.63
N ARG A 90 -7.94 3.55 10.56
CA ARG A 90 -6.50 3.79 10.75
C ARG A 90 -5.92 2.64 11.58
N ASN A 91 -4.77 2.10 11.17
CA ASN A 91 -4.00 1.19 12.01
C ASN A 91 -3.41 1.94 13.23
N PRO A 92 -3.57 1.43 14.47
CA PRO A 92 -2.91 1.98 15.66
C PRO A 92 -1.38 1.83 15.64
N ASN A 93 -0.86 0.95 14.80
CA ASN A 93 0.53 0.52 14.71
C ASN A 93 1.05 -0.24 15.94
N THR A 94 0.17 -0.66 16.85
CA THR A 94 0.54 -1.41 18.08
C THR A 94 0.42 -2.92 17.93
N GLY A 95 -0.38 -3.38 16.96
CA GLY A 95 -0.82 -4.78 16.87
C GLY A 95 -2.21 -5.02 17.48
N ASP A 96 -2.84 -4.01 18.08
CA ASP A 96 -4.19 -4.12 18.64
C ASP A 96 -5.28 -4.00 17.56
N VAL A 97 -6.51 -4.33 17.91
CA VAL A 97 -7.67 -4.17 17.03
C VAL A 97 -8.03 -2.69 16.92
N PRO A 98 -8.07 -2.08 15.73
CA PRO A 98 -8.28 -0.63 15.61
C PRO A 98 -9.62 -0.13 16.18
N ALA A 99 -10.67 -0.96 16.12
CA ALA A 99 -11.99 -0.63 16.66
C ALA A 99 -11.99 -0.50 18.20
N GLU A 100 -10.99 -1.08 18.88
CA GLU A 100 -10.85 -1.04 20.34
C GLU A 100 -9.83 0.02 20.80
N ALA A 101 -9.06 0.58 19.86
CA ALA A 101 -8.01 1.54 20.15
C ALA A 101 -8.60 2.93 20.46
N ARG A 102 -8.10 3.56 21.53
CA ARG A 102 -8.37 4.96 21.85
C ARG A 102 -7.36 5.84 21.13
N ALA A 103 -7.65 7.14 21.01
CA ALA A 103 -6.76 8.09 20.35
C ALA A 103 -5.32 8.07 20.91
N ALA A 104 -5.15 7.84 22.22
CA ALA A 104 -3.85 7.77 22.88
C ALA A 104 -3.06 6.48 22.59
N ASP A 105 -3.72 5.44 22.07
CA ASP A 105 -3.08 4.15 21.79
C ASP A 105 -2.39 4.15 20.40
N PHE A 106 -2.67 5.15 19.54
CA PHE A 106 -2.04 5.28 18.23
C PHE A 106 -0.59 5.74 18.35
N ILE A 107 0.33 4.98 17.75
CA ILE A 107 1.75 5.35 17.70
C ILE A 107 2.19 5.68 16.28
N ALA A 108 3.10 6.63 16.13
CA ALA A 108 3.73 6.92 14.85
C ALA A 108 4.67 5.78 14.46
N ALA A 109 4.67 5.41 13.17
CA ALA A 109 5.51 4.35 12.63
C ALA A 109 6.35 4.88 11.47
N ARG A 110 7.66 4.59 11.50
CA ARG A 110 8.58 4.88 10.41
C ARG A 110 8.51 3.74 9.40
N GLN A 111 8.14 4.09 8.18
CA GLN A 111 7.99 3.17 7.07
C GLN A 111 9.22 3.24 6.15
N THR A 112 9.60 2.12 5.55
CA THR A 112 10.70 2.06 4.59
C THR A 112 10.27 1.18 3.42
N VAL A 113 10.33 1.73 2.20
CA VAL A 113 10.07 1.01 0.96
C VAL A 113 11.39 0.76 0.26
N PHE A 114 11.64 -0.50 -0.10
CA PHE A 114 12.87 -0.92 -0.75
C PHE A 114 12.69 -0.98 -2.29
N GLN A 115 13.74 -0.57 -2.99
CA GLN A 115 13.83 -0.52 -4.46
C GLN A 115 15.24 -0.89 -4.95
N ASP A 116 15.96 -1.71 -4.17
CA ASP A 116 17.27 -2.21 -4.55
C ASP A 116 17.16 -3.52 -5.37
N ALA A 117 18.27 -3.96 -5.96
CA ALA A 117 18.29 -5.12 -6.85
C ALA A 117 17.78 -6.43 -6.20
N ALA A 118 17.93 -6.59 -4.88
CA ALA A 118 17.44 -7.75 -4.16
C ALA A 118 15.98 -7.59 -3.70
N ARG A 119 15.48 -6.35 -3.64
CA ARG A 119 14.15 -5.97 -3.14
C ARG A 119 13.50 -4.96 -4.08
N ALA A 120 13.20 -5.42 -5.29
CA ALA A 120 12.62 -4.60 -6.34
C ALA A 120 11.09 -4.54 -6.20
N SER A 121 10.58 -3.57 -5.43
CA SER A 121 9.11 -3.36 -5.35
C SER A 121 8.56 -2.93 -6.72
N HIS A 122 7.48 -3.55 -7.17
CA HIS A 122 7.00 -3.36 -8.54
C HIS A 122 5.50 -3.55 -8.68
N LEU A 123 4.93 -2.91 -9.71
CA LEU A 123 3.53 -3.01 -10.06
C LEU A 123 3.36 -4.08 -11.16
N VAL A 124 2.40 -4.99 -10.96
CA VAL A 124 1.99 -5.99 -11.94
C VAL A 124 0.73 -5.49 -12.65
N LEU A 125 0.88 -5.20 -13.94
CA LEU A 125 -0.17 -4.64 -14.78
C LEU A 125 -0.50 -5.57 -15.96
N PRO A 126 -1.80 -5.83 -16.24
CA PRO A 126 -2.21 -6.51 -17.46
C PRO A 126 -2.24 -5.51 -18.62
N ILE A 127 -1.11 -5.32 -19.29
CA ILE A 127 -1.00 -4.40 -20.44
C ILE A 127 -1.63 -5.05 -21.67
N ARG A 128 -2.46 -4.29 -22.38
CA ARG A 128 -2.99 -4.62 -23.70
C ARG A 128 -2.44 -3.61 -24.70
N GLU A 129 -1.78 -4.11 -25.74
CA GLU A 129 -1.39 -3.30 -26.89
C GLU A 129 -2.60 -3.17 -27.84
N SER A 130 -2.78 -1.97 -28.40
CA SER A 130 -3.84 -1.62 -29.34
C SER A 130 -3.24 -1.27 -30.70
#